data_AF-A0A661E5S4-F1
#
_entry.id   AF-A0A661E5S4-F1
#
_cell.length_a   1.000
_cell.length_b   1.000
_cell.length_c   1.000
_cell.angle_alpha   90.00
_cell.angle_beta   90.00
_cell.angle_gamma   90.00
#
_symmetry.space_group_name_H-M   'P 1'
#
loop_
_entity.id
_entity.type
_entity.pdbx_description
1 polymer ?
#
loop_
_entity_poly.entity_id
_entity_poly.type
_entity_poly.pdbx_seq_one_letter_code
_entity_poly.pdbx_strand_id
1 'polypeptide(L)'
;MSAPNITPDITTLLSVIRELVGEVHPHWKNLHFSPDTHLEKELGLDSMARLELCTRVESSLGITLDENAVAGATTPNKLLQVVLDKHSGGTSDGAAASNRSGPDEVLMGSFGQAEETDETTSHPSLGEWLYALYCWSVFITVGLLTWVVVVLAPFESWRRKLAHLCGRLFLLMTFTPFQVTGKEYLLHDRASIIVANHASYLDGIIITAALDVPIHFIAKGELARIMPLRMLLKRFGVEFVDRFNGHKGASDVRRITKKAQGGQTIVFFPEGTFTTFPGLQPFRMGAFVTAARA
;
A
#
# COMPACT_ATOMS: atom_id res chain seq x y z
N MET A 1 -10.85 38.75 -23.41
CA MET A 1 -11.58 37.62 -22.81
C MET A 1 -10.89 37.34 -21.49
N SER A 2 -11.49 37.71 -20.36
CA SER A 2 -10.86 37.54 -19.04
C SER A 2 -10.87 36.06 -18.67
N ALA A 3 -9.71 35.52 -18.27
CA ALA A 3 -9.59 34.16 -17.77
C ALA A 3 -10.49 34.00 -16.53
N PRO A 4 -11.18 32.86 -16.36
CA PRO A 4 -11.93 32.59 -15.14
C PRO A 4 -10.97 32.64 -13.94
N ASN A 5 -11.35 33.38 -12.90
CA ASN A 5 -10.58 33.49 -11.67
C ASN A 5 -10.78 32.18 -10.88
N ILE A 6 -10.05 31.13 -11.26
CA ILE A 6 -10.13 29.80 -10.63
C ILE A 6 -9.37 29.89 -9.31
N THR A 7 -10.10 29.87 -8.20
CA THR A 7 -9.50 29.74 -6.88
C THR A 7 -8.78 28.39 -6.79
N PRO A 8 -7.49 28.35 -6.41
CA PRO A 8 -6.77 27.09 -6.24
C PRO A 8 -7.42 26.28 -5.11
N ASP A 9 -8.05 25.16 -5.48
CA ASP A 9 -8.68 24.22 -4.57
C ASP A 9 -8.14 22.80 -4.79
N ILE A 10 -8.17 21.99 -3.73
CA ILE A 10 -7.70 20.59 -3.74
C ILE A 10 -8.42 19.77 -4.80
N THR A 11 -9.70 20.06 -5.08
CA THR A 11 -10.50 19.36 -6.08
C THR A 11 -9.95 19.55 -7.49
N THR A 12 -9.52 20.78 -7.81
CA THR A 12 -8.90 21.10 -9.11
C THR A 12 -7.52 20.46 -9.23
N LEU A 13 -6.75 20.43 -8.16
CA LEU A 13 -5.45 19.78 -8.18
C LEU A 13 -5.57 18.25 -8.33
N LEU A 14 -6.52 17.63 -7.66
CA LEU A 14 -6.78 16.20 -7.75
C LEU A 14 -7.32 15.80 -9.13
N SER A 15 -8.08 16.64 -9.82
CA SER A 15 -8.54 16.34 -11.19
C SER A 15 -7.38 16.32 -12.18
N VAL A 16 -6.46 17.29 -12.11
CA VAL A 16 -5.25 17.34 -12.95
C VAL A 16 -4.34 16.13 -12.67
N ILE A 17 -4.15 15.79 -11.39
CA ILE A 17 -3.37 14.60 -11.00
C ILE A 17 -4.03 13.33 -11.54
N ARG A 18 -5.36 13.20 -11.43
CA ARG A 18 -6.09 12.01 -11.90
C ARG A 18 -6.00 11.83 -13.41
N GLU A 19 -6.12 12.92 -14.17
CA GLU A 19 -5.98 12.88 -15.62
C GLU A 19 -4.58 12.39 -16.01
N LEU A 20 -3.54 12.97 -15.43
CA LEU A 20 -2.16 12.56 -15.69
C LEU A 20 -1.90 11.10 -15.26
N VAL A 21 -2.36 10.68 -14.09
CA VAL A 21 -2.23 9.29 -13.63
C VAL A 21 -2.97 8.33 -14.55
N GLY A 22 -4.15 8.71 -15.07
CA GLY A 22 -4.91 7.92 -16.02
C GLY A 22 -4.23 7.77 -17.38
N GLU A 23 -3.40 8.73 -17.78
CA GLU A 23 -2.58 8.65 -19.00
C GLU A 23 -1.33 7.79 -18.81
N VAL A 24 -0.63 7.97 -17.69
CA VAL A 24 0.57 7.19 -17.34
C VAL A 24 0.22 5.74 -17.02
N HIS A 25 -0.92 5.53 -16.37
CA HIS A 25 -1.41 4.23 -15.94
C HIS A 25 -2.88 4.05 -16.39
N PRO A 26 -3.13 3.57 -17.62
CA PRO A 26 -4.49 3.42 -18.17
C PRO A 26 -5.45 2.58 -17.31
N HIS A 27 -4.92 1.67 -16.50
CA HIS A 27 -5.71 0.86 -15.57
C HIS A 27 -6.12 1.58 -14.28
N TRP A 28 -5.60 2.78 -14.00
CA TRP A 28 -5.87 3.58 -12.80
C TRP A 28 -6.76 4.80 -13.07
N LYS A 29 -7.32 4.90 -14.27
CA LYS A 29 -8.15 6.04 -14.72
C LYS A 29 -9.36 6.35 -13.81
N ASN A 30 -9.83 5.33 -13.08
CA ASN A 30 -10.98 5.43 -12.17
C ASN A 30 -10.59 5.28 -10.69
N LEU A 31 -9.29 5.36 -10.36
CA LEU A 31 -8.83 5.19 -8.99
C LEU A 31 -8.97 6.52 -8.23
N HIS A 32 -9.59 6.46 -7.05
CA HIS A 32 -9.72 7.62 -6.17
C HIS A 32 -8.47 7.73 -5.29
N PHE A 33 -7.89 8.92 -5.24
CA PHE A 33 -6.67 9.21 -4.48
C PHE A 33 -6.99 10.20 -3.36
N SER A 34 -6.34 10.03 -2.21
CA SER A 34 -6.47 10.95 -1.07
C SER A 34 -5.56 12.17 -1.26
N PRO A 35 -5.90 13.35 -0.71
CA PRO A 35 -5.01 14.51 -0.68
C PRO A 35 -3.61 14.24 -0.07
N ASP A 36 -3.47 13.20 0.75
CA ASP A 36 -2.20 12.82 1.39
C ASP A 36 -1.47 11.68 0.68
N THR A 37 -2.00 11.17 -0.43
CA THR A 37 -1.38 10.11 -1.23
C THR A 37 -0.02 10.55 -1.77
N HIS A 38 0.98 9.66 -1.68
CA HIS A 38 2.33 10.00 -2.11
C HIS A 38 2.49 9.91 -3.64
N LEU A 39 2.85 11.02 -4.28
CA LEU A 39 2.89 11.11 -5.76
C LEU A 39 3.83 10.08 -6.41
N GLU A 40 5.07 9.94 -5.91
CA GLU A 40 6.03 8.99 -6.51
C GLU A 40 5.83 7.54 -6.05
N LYS A 41 5.76 7.32 -4.74
CA LYS A 41 5.79 5.98 -4.14
C LYS A 41 4.48 5.23 -4.30
N GLU A 42 3.39 5.96 -4.45
CA GLU A 42 2.03 5.45 -4.41
C GLU A 42 1.37 5.65 -5.78
N LEU A 43 1.50 6.81 -6.43
CA LEU A 43 0.94 7.04 -7.78
C LEU A 43 1.92 6.73 -8.92
N GLY A 44 3.15 6.30 -8.63
CA GLY A 44 4.11 5.94 -9.67
C GLY A 44 4.56 7.10 -10.56
N LEU A 45 4.28 8.35 -10.17
CA LEU A 45 4.68 9.53 -10.93
C LEU A 45 6.19 9.72 -10.81
N ASP A 46 6.92 9.38 -11.87
CA ASP A 46 8.37 9.58 -11.95
C ASP A 46 8.76 11.06 -12.13
N SER A 47 10.06 11.35 -12.20
CA SER A 47 10.53 12.73 -12.33
C SER A 47 10.03 13.44 -13.60
N MET A 48 9.75 12.72 -14.69
CA MET A 48 9.21 13.31 -15.92
C MET A 48 7.72 13.61 -15.79
N ALA A 49 6.95 12.66 -15.24
CA ALA A 49 5.54 12.86 -14.94
C ALA A 49 5.33 14.01 -13.93
N ARG A 50 6.27 14.22 -13.00
CA ARG A 50 6.23 15.36 -12.08
C ARG A 50 6.46 16.72 -12.75
N LEU A 51 7.31 16.78 -13.77
CA LEU A 51 7.49 18.00 -14.57
C LEU A 51 6.23 18.29 -15.38
N GLU A 52 5.64 17.26 -15.99
CA GLU A 52 4.38 17.40 -16.72
C GLU A 52 3.23 17.83 -15.79
N LEU A 53 3.14 17.25 -14.60
CA LEU A 53 2.20 17.67 -13.57
C LEU A 53 2.36 19.16 -13.24
N CYS A 54 3.60 19.63 -13.07
CA CYS A 54 3.90 21.04 -12.84
C CYS A 54 3.33 21.90 -13.97
N THR A 55 3.67 21.59 -15.23
CA THR A 55 3.22 22.35 -16.40
C THR A 55 1.69 22.36 -16.52
N ARG A 56 1.00 21.24 -16.24
CA ARG A 56 -0.47 21.19 -16.28
C ARG A 56 -1.11 22.02 -15.18
N VAL A 57 -0.56 22.00 -13.97
CA VAL A 57 -1.04 22.83 -12.85
C VAL A 57 -0.83 24.32 -13.15
N GLU A 58 0.34 24.69 -13.67
CA GLU A 58 0.65 26.05 -14.12
C GLU A 58 -0.33 26.53 -15.21
N SER A 59 -0.56 25.69 -16.22
CA SER A 59 -1.49 26.00 -17.31
C SER A 59 -2.94 26.09 -16.84
N SER A 60 -3.33 25.29 -15.85
CA SER A 60 -4.70 25.27 -15.33
C SER A 60 -5.00 26.44 -14.40
N LEU A 61 -3.99 26.96 -13.68
CA LEU A 61 -4.16 27.99 -12.66
C LEU A 61 -3.56 29.34 -13.06
N GLY A 62 -2.87 29.42 -14.20
CA GLY A 62 -2.24 30.65 -14.69
C GLY A 62 -1.11 31.16 -13.78
N ILE A 63 -0.41 30.25 -13.09
CA ILE A 63 0.70 30.55 -12.17
C ILE A 63 2.00 29.95 -12.69
N THR A 64 3.14 30.44 -12.22
CA THR A 64 4.45 29.82 -12.41
C THR A 64 4.97 29.30 -11.08
N LEU A 65 5.29 28.01 -11.02
CA LEU A 65 5.75 27.32 -9.83
C LEU A 65 7.27 27.10 -9.88
N ASP A 66 7.92 27.11 -8.72
CA ASP A 66 9.33 26.74 -8.63
C ASP A 66 9.45 25.21 -8.71
N GLU A 67 10.18 24.71 -9.72
CA GLU A 67 10.40 23.29 -9.94
C GLU A 67 10.95 22.58 -8.70
N ASN A 68 11.81 23.25 -7.91
CA ASN A 68 12.37 22.68 -6.69
C ASN A 68 11.32 22.55 -5.57
N ALA A 69 10.44 23.55 -5.43
CA ALA A 69 9.34 23.52 -4.48
C ALA A 69 8.32 22.44 -4.84
N VAL A 70 8.02 22.28 -6.13
CA VAL A 70 7.15 21.21 -6.65
C VAL A 70 7.80 19.85 -6.44
N ALA A 71 9.11 19.70 -6.68
CA ALA A 71 9.87 18.48 -6.42
C ALA A 71 9.87 18.08 -4.93
N GLY A 72 9.84 19.06 -4.01
CA GLY A 72 9.70 18.83 -2.57
C GLY A 72 8.28 18.45 -2.12
N ALA A 73 7.25 18.78 -2.90
CA ALA A 73 5.86 18.49 -2.59
C ALA A 73 5.49 17.03 -2.94
N THR A 74 5.64 16.13 -1.96
CA THR A 74 5.44 14.69 -2.15
C THR A 74 3.98 14.23 -2.19
N THR A 75 3.01 15.09 -1.85
CA THR A 75 1.57 14.78 -1.78
C THR A 75 0.74 15.92 -2.40
N PRO A 76 -0.50 15.65 -2.88
CA PRO A 76 -1.40 16.69 -3.38
C PRO A 76 -1.61 17.85 -2.41
N ASN A 77 -1.79 17.58 -1.10
CA ASN A 77 -1.93 18.62 -0.08
C ASN A 77 -0.70 19.52 0.03
N LYS A 78 0.51 18.94 -0.01
CA LYS A 78 1.76 19.72 -0.01
C LYS A 78 1.90 20.55 -1.28
N LEU A 79 1.48 20.00 -2.42
CA LEU A 79 1.52 20.70 -3.69
C LEU A 79 0.50 21.86 -3.70
N LEU A 80 -0.69 21.67 -3.11
CA LEU A 80 -1.67 22.73 -2.91
C LEU A 80 -1.13 23.85 -2.02
N GLN A 81 -0.39 23.54 -0.95
CA GLN A 81 0.26 24.57 -0.12
C GLN A 81 1.24 25.42 -0.94
N VAL A 82 2.07 24.79 -1.76
CA VAL A 82 3.01 25.49 -2.66
C VAL A 82 2.26 26.41 -3.64
N VAL A 83 1.14 25.93 -4.18
CA VAL A 83 0.26 26.70 -5.07
C VAL A 83 -0.40 27.88 -4.35
N LEU A 84 -0.94 27.66 -3.14
CA LEU A 84 -1.61 28.69 -2.33
C LEU A 84 -0.65 29.77 -1.87
N ASP A 85 0.57 29.41 -1.46
CA ASP A 85 1.62 30.35 -1.07
C ASP A 85 1.98 31.28 -2.24
N LYS A 86 2.03 30.75 -3.47
CA LYS A 86 2.27 31.55 -4.67
C LYS A 86 1.09 32.39 -5.12
N HIS A 87 -0.12 31.85 -5.05
CA HIS A 87 -1.33 32.59 -5.39
C HIS A 87 -1.56 33.77 -4.43
N SER A 88 -1.24 33.58 -3.14
CA SER A 88 -1.31 34.64 -2.11
C SER A 88 -0.20 35.68 -2.26
N GLY A 89 0.99 35.28 -2.73
CA GLY A 89 2.08 36.21 -3.03
C GLY A 89 1.87 37.07 -4.28
N GLY A 90 1.04 36.62 -5.23
CA GLY A 90 0.73 37.31 -6.50
C GLY A 90 -0.39 38.35 -6.43
N THR A 91 -1.12 38.46 -5.31
CA THR A 91 -2.26 39.39 -5.13
C THR A 91 -1.89 40.72 -4.46
N SER A 92 -0.60 41.05 -4.39
CA SER A 92 -0.10 42.30 -3.79
C SER A 92 0.37 43.30 -4.85
N ASP A 93 -0.52 43.71 -5.75
CA ASP A 93 -0.45 45.01 -6.41
C ASP A 93 -1.84 45.44 -6.89
N GLY A 94 -2.44 46.42 -6.19
CA GLY A 94 -3.57 47.21 -6.70
C GLY A 94 -4.92 47.08 -5.97
N ALA A 95 -5.20 48.11 -5.16
CA ALA A 95 -6.53 48.71 -4.93
C ALA A 95 -7.55 48.06 -3.97
N ALA A 96 -7.56 48.63 -2.75
CA ALA A 96 -8.70 49.34 -2.13
C ALA A 96 -10.12 48.71 -2.16
N ALA A 97 -10.58 48.36 -0.96
CA ALA A 97 -11.92 48.56 -0.40
C ALA A 97 -13.10 48.78 -1.38
N SER A 98 -14.05 47.84 -1.40
CA SER A 98 -15.44 48.18 -1.06
C SER A 98 -16.32 46.94 -0.84
N ASN A 99 -17.04 47.04 0.27
CA ASN A 99 -18.20 46.30 0.70
C ASN A 99 -19.31 46.29 -0.37
N ARG A 100 -19.94 45.14 -0.66
CA ARG A 100 -21.38 45.03 -1.00
C ARG A 100 -21.86 43.57 -1.08
N SER A 101 -22.96 43.37 -0.37
CA SER A 101 -23.96 42.30 -0.37
C SER A 101 -24.52 41.93 -1.76
N GLY A 102 -25.04 40.69 -1.89
CA GLY A 102 -25.66 40.09 -3.09
C GLY A 102 -26.87 40.85 -3.67
N PRO A 103 -27.55 40.33 -4.72
CA PRO A 103 -28.29 39.05 -4.62
C PRO A 103 -28.43 38.23 -5.94
N ASP A 104 -29.17 37.12 -5.83
CA ASP A 104 -29.94 36.43 -6.87
C ASP A 104 -29.23 35.50 -7.88
N GLU A 105 -29.14 34.25 -7.44
CA GLU A 105 -29.49 33.04 -8.19
C GLU A 105 -30.62 33.30 -9.21
N VAL A 106 -30.41 32.93 -10.48
CA VAL A 106 -31.40 32.38 -11.44
C VAL A 106 -30.80 32.38 -12.86
N LEU A 107 -30.77 31.19 -13.48
CA LEU A 107 -30.49 30.82 -14.89
C LEU A 107 -29.21 30.00 -15.13
N MET A 108 -29.26 28.71 -14.74
CA MET A 108 -28.63 27.65 -15.52
C MET A 108 -29.67 26.58 -15.84
N GLY A 109 -29.97 26.43 -17.12
CA GLY A 109 -30.66 25.27 -17.67
C GLY A 109 -29.66 24.22 -18.14
N SER A 110 -30.05 22.96 -18.00
CA SER A 110 -29.51 21.75 -18.66
C SER A 110 -28.04 21.45 -18.39
N PHE A 111 -27.74 20.32 -17.75
CA PHE A 111 -27.26 19.10 -18.40
C PHE A 111 -27.29 17.94 -17.39
N GLY A 112 -27.57 16.73 -17.88
CA GLY A 112 -27.94 15.57 -17.09
C GLY A 112 -26.99 15.24 -15.94
N GLN A 113 -27.57 15.11 -14.75
CA GLN A 113 -26.94 14.47 -13.60
C GLN A 113 -26.66 13.00 -13.95
N ALA A 114 -25.40 12.67 -14.19
CA ALA A 114 -24.90 11.40 -13.68
C ALA A 114 -24.89 11.55 -12.16
N GLU A 115 -25.45 10.58 -11.44
CA GLU A 115 -25.47 10.54 -9.98
C GLU A 115 -24.05 10.80 -9.44
N GLU A 116 -23.86 12.01 -8.95
CA GLU A 116 -22.72 12.43 -8.17
C GLU A 116 -22.92 11.82 -6.78
N THR A 117 -22.46 10.59 -6.60
CA THR A 117 -22.32 10.02 -5.26
C THR A 117 -21.24 10.84 -4.56
N ASP A 118 -21.69 11.76 -3.73
CA ASP A 118 -20.96 12.50 -2.71
C ASP A 118 -20.10 11.52 -1.89
N GLU A 119 -18.88 11.22 -2.36
CA GLU A 119 -17.83 10.65 -1.52
C GLU A 119 -17.30 11.78 -0.63
N THR A 120 -18.17 12.21 0.29
CA THR A 120 -17.75 12.85 1.52
C THR A 120 -16.67 11.96 2.11
N THR A 121 -15.52 12.52 2.51
CA THR A 121 -14.50 11.82 3.28
C THR A 121 -15.16 11.20 4.51
N SER A 122 -15.59 9.95 4.41
CA SER A 122 -16.44 9.31 5.38
C SER A 122 -15.57 9.01 6.58
N HIS A 123 -15.63 9.87 7.59
CA HIS A 123 -15.07 9.53 8.89
C HIS A 123 -15.65 8.17 9.30
N PRO A 124 -14.81 7.24 9.78
CA PRO A 124 -15.28 5.90 10.04
C PRO A 124 -16.46 5.95 11.01
N SER A 125 -17.51 5.20 10.72
CA SER A 125 -18.68 5.17 11.59
C SER A 125 -18.30 4.65 12.99
N LEU A 126 -19.09 4.97 14.02
CA LEU A 126 -18.84 4.43 15.37
C LEU A 126 -18.78 2.89 15.35
N GLY A 127 -19.61 2.25 14.52
CA GLY A 127 -19.61 0.81 14.31
C GLY A 127 -18.29 0.29 13.73
N GLU A 128 -17.73 0.99 12.73
CA GLU A 128 -16.43 0.67 12.15
C GLU A 128 -15.29 0.82 13.15
N TRP A 129 -15.31 1.86 13.98
CA TRP A 129 -14.33 2.03 15.07
C TRP A 129 -14.43 0.92 16.12
N LEU A 130 -15.64 0.56 16.54
CA LEU A 130 -15.87 -0.53 17.48
C LEU A 130 -15.41 -1.87 16.90
N TYR A 131 -15.71 -2.13 15.64
CA TYR A 131 -15.27 -3.33 14.94
C TYR A 131 -13.74 -3.35 14.77
N ALA A 132 -13.11 -2.23 14.41
CA ALA A 132 -11.66 -2.13 14.34
C ALA A 132 -11.02 -2.41 15.71
N LEU A 133 -11.55 -1.83 16.79
CA LEU A 133 -11.08 -2.10 18.15
C LEU A 133 -11.24 -3.58 18.52
N TYR A 134 -12.37 -4.18 18.16
CA TYR A 134 -12.61 -5.61 18.33
C TYR A 134 -11.57 -6.45 17.58
N CYS A 135 -11.35 -6.20 16.28
CA CYS A 135 -10.35 -6.90 15.48
C CYS A 135 -8.93 -6.75 16.05
N TRP A 136 -8.56 -5.55 16.53
CA TRP A 136 -7.28 -5.31 17.20
C TRP A 136 -7.18 -6.11 18.50
N SER A 137 -8.24 -6.18 19.30
CA SER A 137 -8.28 -6.98 20.53
C SER A 137 -8.09 -8.48 20.24
N VAL A 138 -8.75 -8.98 19.19
CA VAL A 138 -8.62 -10.37 18.71
C VAL A 138 -7.20 -10.62 18.20
N PHE A 139 -6.64 -9.71 17.41
CA PHE A 139 -5.26 -9.80 16.91
C PHE A 139 -4.24 -9.89 18.04
N ILE A 140 -4.34 -9.01 19.03
CA ILE A 140 -3.43 -8.99 20.18
C ILE A 140 -3.58 -10.28 21.00
N THR A 141 -4.81 -10.70 21.29
CA THR A 141 -5.09 -11.87 22.13
C THR A 141 -4.61 -13.15 21.46
N VAL A 142 -4.98 -13.38 20.20
CA VAL A 142 -4.54 -14.56 19.44
C VAL A 142 -3.05 -14.50 19.16
N GLY A 143 -2.52 -13.33 18.84
CA GLY A 143 -1.10 -13.12 18.59
C GLY A 143 -0.25 -13.46 19.81
N LEU A 144 -0.65 -13.02 21.01
CA LEU A 144 0.03 -13.34 22.26
C LEU A 144 -0.07 -14.83 22.59
N LEU A 145 -1.26 -15.43 22.44
CA LEU A 145 -1.44 -16.87 22.63
C LEU A 145 -0.55 -17.67 21.68
N THR A 146 -0.56 -17.30 20.39
CA THR A 146 0.29 -17.92 19.37
C THR A 146 1.76 -17.78 19.73
N TRP A 147 2.17 -16.60 20.20
CA TRP A 147 3.54 -16.35 20.63
C TRP A 147 3.95 -17.28 21.77
N VAL A 148 3.14 -17.37 22.84
CA VAL A 148 3.42 -18.23 24.00
C VAL A 148 3.50 -19.69 23.57
N VAL A 149 2.50 -20.15 22.83
CA VAL A 149 2.41 -21.53 22.36
C VAL A 149 3.59 -21.90 21.46
N VAL A 150 3.96 -21.06 20.50
CA VAL A 150 5.03 -21.35 19.53
C VAL A 150 6.41 -21.26 20.17
N VAL A 151 6.62 -20.35 21.12
CA VAL A 151 7.90 -20.20 21.82
C VAL A 151 8.15 -21.36 22.76
N LEU A 152 7.10 -21.83 23.47
CA LEU A 152 7.19 -22.93 24.42
C LEU A 152 7.14 -24.31 23.76
N ALA A 153 6.52 -24.45 22.57
CA ALA A 153 6.41 -25.73 21.90
C ALA A 153 7.80 -26.28 21.48
N PRO A 154 8.18 -27.48 21.95
CA PRO A 154 9.51 -28.05 21.70
C PRO A 154 9.66 -28.55 20.26
N PHE A 155 8.60 -29.17 19.72
CA PHE A 155 8.64 -29.79 18.39
C PHE A 155 8.23 -28.80 17.29
N GLU A 156 8.93 -28.86 16.16
CA GLU A 156 8.62 -28.03 15.00
C GLU A 156 7.24 -28.34 14.39
N SER A 157 6.87 -29.62 14.37
CA SER A 157 5.55 -30.06 13.91
C SER A 157 4.40 -29.48 14.72
N TRP A 158 4.58 -29.33 16.05
CA TRP A 158 3.58 -28.74 16.93
C TRP A 158 3.44 -27.25 16.69
N ARG A 159 4.56 -26.52 16.62
CA ARG A 159 4.58 -25.09 16.32
C ARG A 159 3.79 -24.77 15.05
N ARG A 160 3.96 -25.58 14.00
CA ARG A 160 3.28 -25.41 12.71
C ARG A 160 1.78 -25.68 12.80
N LYS A 161 1.38 -26.83 13.37
CA LYS A 161 -0.05 -27.18 13.53
C LYS A 161 -0.78 -26.13 14.37
N LEU A 162 -0.15 -25.65 15.45
CA LEU A 162 -0.71 -24.64 16.33
C LEU A 162 -0.85 -23.30 15.62
N ALA A 163 0.16 -22.87 14.85
CA ALA A 163 0.05 -21.63 14.09
C ALA A 163 -0.97 -21.68 12.96
N HIS A 164 -1.08 -22.81 12.25
CA HIS A 164 -2.13 -23.03 11.26
C HIS A 164 -3.52 -22.91 11.92
N LEU A 165 -3.72 -23.57 13.07
CA LEU A 165 -4.96 -23.48 13.83
C LEU A 165 -5.25 -22.06 14.33
N CYS A 166 -4.26 -21.37 14.90
CA CYS A 166 -4.40 -20.00 15.39
C CYS A 166 -4.72 -19.02 14.26
N GLY A 167 -4.11 -19.19 13.07
CA GLY A 167 -4.43 -18.39 11.88
C GLY A 167 -5.87 -18.58 11.43
N ARG A 168 -6.35 -19.84 11.37
CA ARG A 168 -7.76 -20.12 11.05
C ARG A 168 -8.72 -19.57 12.10
N LEU A 169 -8.37 -19.68 13.38
CA LEU A 169 -9.15 -19.14 14.48
C LEU A 169 -9.21 -17.60 14.43
N PHE A 170 -8.10 -16.94 14.10
CA PHE A 170 -8.06 -15.49 13.91
C PHE A 170 -9.01 -15.05 12.79
N LEU A 171 -8.96 -15.71 11.63
CA LEU A 171 -9.86 -15.42 10.50
C LEU A 171 -11.33 -15.64 10.88
N LEU A 172 -11.62 -16.73 11.62
CA LEU A 172 -12.97 -17.02 12.11
C LEU A 172 -13.47 -15.93 13.09
N MET A 173 -12.67 -15.57 14.09
CA MET A 173 -13.08 -14.59 15.11
C MET A 173 -13.17 -13.16 14.57
N THR A 174 -12.41 -12.83 13.53
CA THR A 174 -12.56 -11.54 12.85
C THR A 174 -13.71 -11.53 11.84
N PHE A 175 -14.43 -12.65 11.69
CA PHE A 175 -15.46 -12.81 10.65
C PHE A 175 -14.93 -12.58 9.22
N THR A 176 -13.64 -12.88 9.00
CA THR A 176 -13.01 -12.75 7.68
C THR A 176 -13.35 -13.99 6.85
N PRO A 177 -14.12 -13.87 5.74
CA PRO A 177 -14.40 -15.00 4.88
C PRO A 177 -13.10 -15.57 4.32
N PHE A 178 -12.94 -16.89 4.42
CA PHE A 178 -11.70 -17.55 4.02
C PHE A 178 -12.00 -18.81 3.21
N GLN A 179 -11.51 -18.83 1.97
CA GLN A 179 -11.65 -19.94 1.05
C GLN A 179 -10.29 -20.29 0.45
N VAL A 180 -10.03 -21.59 0.34
CA VAL A 180 -8.84 -22.14 -0.32
C VAL A 180 -9.30 -23.06 -1.44
N THR A 181 -8.88 -22.75 -2.65
CA THR A 181 -9.14 -23.56 -3.85
C THR A 181 -7.81 -24.10 -4.37
N GLY A 182 -7.79 -25.32 -4.92
CA GLY A 182 -6.56 -25.90 -5.46
C GLY A 182 -5.62 -26.50 -4.40
N LYS A 183 -6.15 -26.93 -3.26
CA LYS A 183 -5.34 -27.55 -2.19
C LYS A 183 -4.69 -28.86 -2.65
N GLU A 184 -5.30 -29.53 -3.62
CA GLU A 184 -4.82 -30.73 -4.30
C GLU A 184 -3.50 -30.51 -5.07
N TYR A 185 -3.18 -29.27 -5.45
CA TYR A 185 -1.90 -28.95 -6.11
C TYR A 185 -0.74 -28.80 -5.12
N LEU A 186 -1.02 -28.80 -3.81
CA LEU A 186 0.00 -28.66 -2.80
C LEU A 186 0.80 -29.96 -2.66
N LEU A 187 2.09 -29.89 -2.99
CA LEU A 187 3.01 -31.02 -2.87
C LEU A 187 3.43 -31.17 -1.40
N HIS A 188 3.00 -32.27 -0.77
CA HIS A 188 3.29 -32.54 0.64
C HIS A 188 4.65 -33.23 0.83
N ASP A 189 5.10 -33.99 -0.17
CA ASP A 189 6.31 -34.82 -0.10
C ASP A 189 7.53 -34.18 -0.80
N ARG A 190 7.37 -32.96 -1.34
CA ARG A 190 8.43 -32.26 -2.08
C ARG A 190 8.50 -30.79 -1.71
N ALA A 191 9.72 -30.29 -1.61
CA ALA A 191 9.97 -28.87 -1.45
C ALA A 191 9.40 -28.10 -2.64
N SER A 192 8.77 -26.96 -2.36
CA SER A 192 8.19 -26.10 -3.39
C SER A 192 8.61 -24.65 -3.17
N ILE A 193 8.68 -23.88 -4.26
CA ILE A 193 8.77 -22.43 -4.18
C ILE A 193 7.38 -21.86 -4.43
N ILE A 194 6.80 -21.29 -3.39
CA ILE A 194 5.47 -20.69 -3.41
C ILE A 194 5.63 -19.20 -3.64
N VAL A 195 4.95 -18.68 -4.65
CA VAL A 195 4.98 -17.25 -5.00
C VAL A 195 3.57 -16.70 -4.82
N ALA A 196 3.44 -15.65 -4.02
CA ALA A 196 2.17 -14.96 -3.78
C ALA A 196 2.37 -13.45 -3.98
N ASN A 197 1.33 -12.77 -4.46
CA ASN A 197 1.30 -11.31 -4.44
C ASN A 197 1.31 -10.79 -3.00
N HIS A 198 1.80 -9.57 -2.78
CA HIS A 198 1.81 -8.93 -1.47
C HIS A 198 0.76 -7.83 -1.45
N ALA A 199 -0.26 -7.97 -0.61
CA ALA A 199 -1.39 -7.03 -0.54
C ALA A 199 -1.60 -6.47 0.87
N SER A 200 -1.17 -7.18 1.92
CA SER A 200 -1.47 -6.77 3.29
C SER A 200 -0.49 -7.29 4.33
N TYR A 201 -0.53 -6.69 5.52
CA TYR A 201 0.15 -7.24 6.70
C TYR A 201 -0.42 -8.59 7.15
N LEU A 202 -1.64 -8.95 6.71
CA LEU A 202 -2.29 -10.22 7.04
C LEU A 202 -1.84 -11.38 6.15
N ASP A 203 -1.09 -11.12 5.07
CA ASP A 203 -0.72 -12.16 4.09
C ASP A 203 0.02 -13.34 4.75
N GLY A 204 0.88 -13.06 5.73
CA GLY A 204 1.56 -14.11 6.49
C GLY A 204 0.59 -15.01 7.27
N ILE A 205 -0.47 -14.42 7.85
CA ILE A 205 -1.52 -15.17 8.58
C ILE A 205 -2.37 -15.97 7.60
N ILE A 206 -2.78 -15.36 6.48
CA ILE A 206 -3.60 -15.99 5.45
C ILE A 206 -2.87 -17.20 4.85
N ILE A 207 -1.61 -17.03 4.44
CA ILE A 207 -0.80 -18.11 3.87
C ILE A 207 -0.58 -19.23 4.91
N THR A 208 -0.32 -18.88 6.17
CA THR A 208 -0.17 -19.88 7.25
C THR A 208 -1.48 -20.63 7.54
N ALA A 209 -2.63 -19.97 7.41
CA ALA A 209 -3.95 -20.58 7.57
C ALA A 209 -4.38 -21.40 6.34
N ALA A 210 -3.83 -21.11 5.16
CA ALA A 210 -4.10 -21.82 3.91
C ALA A 210 -3.25 -23.08 3.76
N LEU A 211 -1.96 -22.97 4.03
CA LEU A 211 -0.98 -24.01 3.77
C LEU A 211 -0.73 -24.84 5.04
N ASP A 212 -1.02 -26.12 4.97
CA ASP A 212 -0.77 -27.10 6.03
C ASP A 212 0.55 -27.87 5.86
N VAL A 213 1.42 -27.40 4.97
CA VAL A 213 2.79 -27.90 4.78
C VAL A 213 3.82 -27.03 5.51
N PRO A 214 5.03 -27.55 5.81
CA PRO A 214 6.11 -26.76 6.39
C PRO A 214 6.56 -25.66 5.44
N ILE A 215 6.31 -24.39 5.79
CA ILE A 215 6.66 -23.22 4.98
C ILE A 215 7.66 -22.30 5.69
N HIS A 216 8.54 -21.69 4.90
CA HIS A 216 9.50 -20.69 5.34
C HIS A 216 9.25 -19.36 4.62
N PHE A 217 8.99 -18.29 5.37
CA PHE A 217 8.83 -16.95 4.79
C PHE A 217 10.16 -16.23 4.66
N ILE A 218 10.23 -15.32 3.68
CA ILE A 218 11.32 -14.36 3.57
C ILE A 218 10.82 -12.98 3.99
N ALA A 219 11.39 -12.44 5.06
CA ALA A 219 10.97 -11.17 5.66
C ALA A 219 12.06 -10.10 5.58
N LYS A 220 11.66 -8.83 5.72
CA LYS A 220 12.57 -7.68 5.74
C LYS A 220 13.51 -7.75 6.95
N GLY A 221 14.80 -7.50 6.74
CA GLY A 221 15.83 -7.52 7.79
C GLY A 221 15.52 -6.63 9.00
N GLU A 222 14.80 -5.52 8.81
CA GLU A 222 14.39 -4.60 9.88
C GLU A 222 13.49 -5.27 10.93
N LEU A 223 12.65 -6.23 10.53
CA LEU A 223 11.78 -6.96 11.47
C LEU A 223 12.58 -7.78 12.49
N ALA A 224 13.86 -8.08 12.19
CA ALA A 224 14.75 -8.75 13.13
C ALA A 224 15.17 -7.85 14.31
N ARG A 225 14.93 -6.53 14.26
CA ARG A 225 15.28 -5.59 15.35
C ARG A 225 14.27 -5.65 16.50
N ILE A 226 13.03 -6.07 16.23
CA ILE A 226 11.96 -6.16 17.23
C ILE A 226 12.10 -7.52 17.94
N MET A 227 12.63 -7.54 19.18
CA MET A 227 13.07 -8.78 19.83
C MET A 227 11.96 -9.85 19.99
N PRO A 228 10.75 -9.53 20.50
CA PRO A 228 9.68 -10.53 20.63
C PRO A 228 9.24 -11.09 19.27
N LEU A 229 9.16 -10.23 18.25
CA LEU A 229 8.80 -10.60 16.88
C LEU A 229 9.87 -11.46 16.23
N ARG A 230 11.15 -11.10 16.39
CA ARG A 230 12.30 -11.86 15.90
C ARG A 230 12.29 -13.29 16.44
N MET A 231 12.01 -13.47 17.73
CA MET A 231 11.97 -14.81 18.34
C MET A 231 10.86 -15.67 17.72
N LEU A 232 9.66 -15.10 17.57
CA LEU A 232 8.53 -15.77 16.94
C LEU A 232 8.83 -16.15 15.48
N LEU A 233 9.29 -15.19 14.68
CA LEU A 233 9.60 -15.39 13.27
C LEU A 233 10.73 -16.41 13.07
N LYS A 234 11.78 -16.40 13.90
CA LYS A 234 12.82 -17.44 13.87
C LYS A 234 12.26 -18.83 14.19
N ARG A 235 11.34 -18.93 15.16
CA ARG A 235 10.67 -20.19 15.51
C ARG A 235 9.78 -20.71 14.38
N PHE A 236 9.29 -19.83 13.52
CA PHE A 236 8.60 -20.13 12.27
C PHE A 236 9.51 -20.39 11.08
N GLY A 237 10.84 -20.35 11.27
CA GLY A 237 11.78 -20.55 10.18
C GLY A 237 11.81 -19.40 9.17
N VAL A 238 11.31 -18.21 9.55
CA VAL A 238 11.37 -17.02 8.71
C VAL A 238 12.82 -16.57 8.55
N GLU A 239 13.21 -16.32 7.31
CA GLU A 239 14.52 -15.84 6.95
C GLU A 239 14.51 -14.34 6.69
N PHE A 240 15.39 -13.63 7.38
CA PHE A 240 15.53 -12.18 7.26
C PHE A 240 16.51 -11.86 6.13
N VAL A 241 16.10 -10.99 5.21
CA VAL A 241 16.87 -10.58 4.03
C VAL A 241 16.96 -9.07 3.96
N ASP A 242 18.15 -8.57 3.61
CA ASP A 242 18.40 -7.14 3.44
C ASP A 242 18.28 -6.76 1.96
N ARG A 243 17.04 -6.48 1.53
CA ARG A 243 16.69 -6.27 0.12
C ARG A 243 17.19 -4.95 -0.48
N PHE A 244 17.70 -4.02 0.35
CA PHE A 244 18.14 -2.69 -0.08
C PHE A 244 19.66 -2.57 -0.25
N ASN A 245 20.43 -3.59 0.16
CA ASN A 245 21.89 -3.62 0.00
C ASN A 245 22.29 -4.58 -1.13
N GLY A 246 22.57 -4.05 -2.33
CA GLY A 246 22.91 -4.84 -3.53
C GLY A 246 24.05 -5.85 -3.34
N HIS A 247 25.03 -5.55 -2.49
CA HIS A 247 26.12 -6.50 -2.15
C HIS A 247 25.68 -7.67 -1.25
N LYS A 248 24.66 -7.48 -0.40
CA LYS A 248 24.12 -8.54 0.49
C LYS A 248 23.07 -9.40 -0.20
N GLY A 249 22.33 -8.86 -1.17
CA GLY A 249 21.27 -9.56 -1.88
C GLY A 249 21.72 -10.85 -2.56
N ALA A 250 22.91 -10.87 -3.19
CA ALA A 250 23.45 -12.09 -3.81
C ALA A 250 23.76 -13.20 -2.79
N SER A 251 24.26 -12.84 -1.61
CA SER A 251 24.55 -13.79 -0.54
C SER A 251 23.26 -14.35 0.09
N ASP A 252 22.21 -13.54 0.19
CA ASP A 252 20.90 -13.95 0.70
C ASP A 252 20.20 -14.92 -0.25
N VAL A 253 20.21 -14.64 -1.57
CA VAL A 253 19.67 -15.56 -2.58
C VAL A 253 20.38 -16.91 -2.52
N ARG A 254 21.71 -16.93 -2.35
CA ARG A 254 22.46 -18.18 -2.24
C ARG A 254 22.08 -18.99 -1.00
N ARG A 255 21.83 -18.33 0.13
CA ARG A 255 21.41 -18.99 1.38
C ARG A 255 20.00 -19.58 1.26
N ILE A 256 19.08 -18.83 0.66
CA ILE A 256 17.71 -19.28 0.39
C ILE A 256 17.73 -20.46 -0.59
N THR A 257 18.52 -20.38 -1.66
CA THR A 257 18.67 -21.48 -2.64
C THR A 257 19.16 -22.76 -1.97
N LYS A 258 20.16 -22.68 -1.09
CA LYS A 258 20.65 -23.86 -0.35
C LYS A 258 19.56 -24.51 0.53
N LYS A 259 18.64 -23.73 1.09
CA LYS A 259 17.53 -24.26 1.87
C LYS A 259 16.46 -24.91 1.00
N ALA A 260 16.16 -24.31 -0.14
CA ALA A 260 15.27 -24.91 -1.13
C ALA A 260 15.83 -26.28 -1.59
N GLN A 261 17.12 -26.34 -1.94
CA GLN A 261 17.84 -27.58 -2.26
C GLN A 261 17.84 -28.57 -1.08
N GLY A 262 17.84 -28.08 0.15
CA GLY A 262 17.75 -28.86 1.38
C GLY A 262 16.35 -29.40 1.69
N GLY A 263 15.38 -29.25 0.79
CA GLY A 263 14.04 -29.80 0.94
C GLY A 263 13.02 -28.87 1.60
N GLN A 264 13.32 -27.59 1.78
CA GLN A 264 12.40 -26.64 2.44
C GLN A 264 11.49 -25.94 1.43
N THR A 265 10.19 -25.87 1.73
CA THR A 265 9.23 -25.07 0.97
C THR A 265 9.33 -23.61 1.39
N ILE A 266 9.53 -22.71 0.42
CA ILE A 266 9.81 -21.29 0.67
C ILE A 266 8.73 -20.43 0.02
N VAL A 267 8.20 -19.48 0.79
CA VAL A 267 7.20 -18.52 0.34
C VAL A 267 7.87 -17.18 0.00
N PHE A 268 7.63 -16.71 -1.22
CA PHE A 268 8.11 -15.44 -1.75
C PHE A 268 6.95 -14.49 -2.04
N PHE A 269 7.18 -13.24 -1.67
CA PHE A 269 6.45 -12.07 -2.16
C PHE A 269 7.36 -11.33 -3.15
N PRO A 270 7.25 -11.59 -4.46
CA PRO A 270 8.26 -11.18 -5.44
C PRO A 270 8.27 -9.67 -5.68
N GLU A 271 7.18 -8.98 -5.37
CA GLU A 271 7.04 -7.51 -5.38
C GLU A 271 7.99 -6.86 -4.35
N GLY A 272 8.22 -7.56 -3.24
CA GLY A 272 9.12 -7.13 -2.18
C GLY A 272 8.56 -6.06 -1.23
N THR A 273 7.41 -5.47 -1.58
CA THR A 273 6.60 -4.50 -0.83
C THR A 273 5.14 -4.61 -1.32
N PHE A 274 4.23 -3.86 -0.71
CA PHE A 274 2.84 -3.72 -1.16
C PHE A 274 2.39 -2.27 -1.00
N THR A 275 1.45 -1.85 -1.81
CA THR A 275 0.87 -0.50 -1.81
C THR A 275 -0.59 -0.55 -1.37
N THR A 276 -1.17 0.59 -1.02
CA THR A 276 -2.60 0.73 -0.75
C THR A 276 -3.46 0.53 -2.00
N PHE A 277 -2.86 0.64 -3.19
CA PHE A 277 -3.55 0.47 -4.46
C PHE A 277 -3.70 -0.99 -4.86
N PRO A 278 -4.87 -1.36 -5.42
CA PRO A 278 -5.09 -2.68 -5.98
C PRO A 278 -4.21 -2.89 -7.22
N GLY A 279 -3.64 -4.08 -7.35
CA GLY A 279 -2.83 -4.46 -8.51
C GLY A 279 -1.60 -5.27 -8.13
N LEU A 280 -0.83 -5.66 -9.14
CA LEU A 280 0.46 -6.32 -8.99
C LEU A 280 1.58 -5.33 -9.25
N GLN A 281 2.54 -5.25 -8.34
CA GLN A 281 3.79 -4.52 -8.57
C GLN A 281 4.77 -5.36 -9.42
N PRO A 282 5.82 -4.74 -10.00
CA PRO A 282 6.83 -5.46 -10.74
C PRO A 282 7.52 -6.55 -9.90
N PHE A 283 7.61 -7.75 -10.47
CA PHE A 283 8.22 -8.89 -9.78
C PHE A 283 9.74 -8.84 -9.86
N ARG A 284 10.39 -9.02 -8.71
CA ARG A 284 11.84 -9.21 -8.64
C ARG A 284 12.22 -10.66 -8.95
N MET A 285 13.34 -10.85 -9.62
CA MET A 285 13.80 -12.18 -10.10
C MET A 285 14.21 -13.18 -9.01
N GLY A 286 14.31 -12.76 -7.74
CA GLY A 286 14.86 -13.60 -6.66
C GLY A 286 14.14 -14.94 -6.47
N ALA A 287 12.80 -14.94 -6.51
CA ALA A 287 12.00 -16.16 -6.38
C ALA A 287 12.28 -17.14 -7.54
N PHE A 288 12.25 -16.62 -8.77
CA PHE A 288 12.42 -17.40 -10.01
C PHE A 288 13.84 -17.95 -10.16
N VAL A 289 14.85 -17.15 -9.82
CA VAL A 289 16.26 -17.59 -9.80
C VAL A 289 16.48 -18.67 -8.75
N THR A 290 15.82 -18.56 -7.60
CA THR A 290 15.86 -19.61 -6.57
C THR A 290 15.20 -20.89 -7.10
N ALA A 291 14.06 -20.78 -7.79
CA ALA A 291 13.35 -21.94 -8.36
C ALA A 291 14.17 -22.66 -9.43
N ALA A 292 14.81 -21.90 -10.32
CA ALA A 292 15.65 -22.46 -11.38
C ALA A 292 16.93 -23.14 -10.86
N ARG A 293 17.33 -22.87 -9.61
CA ARG A 293 18.56 -23.38 -8.99
C ARG A 293 18.31 -24.40 -7.88
N ALA A 294 17.06 -24.57 -7.43
CA ALA A 294 16.66 -25.53 -6.41
C ALA A 294 16.63 -26.94 -7.00
#